data_AF-A0A961T472-F1
#
_entry.id   AF-A0A961T472-F1
#
_cell.length_a   1.000
_cell.length_b   1.000
_cell.length_c   1.000
_cell.angle_alpha   90.00
_cell.angle_beta   90.00
_cell.angle_gamma   90.00
#
_symmetry.space_group_name_H-M   'P 1'
#
loop_
_entity.id
_entity.type
_entity.pdbx_description
1 polymer ?
#
loop_
_entity_poly.entity_id
_entity_poly.type
_entity_poly.pdbx_seq_one_letter_code
_entity_poly.pdbx_strand_id
1 'polypeptide(L)' 'ETLAAVAVLIGFQTRIGALLLAAFCLITAVFFHANFGDQMEMVMFMKNFTIAGGFLALCAAGPGSLSVDGRRAAA' A
#
# COMPACT_ATOMS: atom_id res chain seq x y z
N GLU A 1 0.01 -8.95 5.21
CA GLU A 1 0.67 -7.97 4.32
C GLU A 1 1.64 -8.61 3.32
N THR A 2 2.43 -9.61 3.71
CA THR A 2 3.55 -10.16 2.92
C THR A 2 3.12 -10.68 1.55
N LEU A 3 2.01 -11.41 1.46
CA LEU A 3 1.48 -11.87 0.18
C LEU A 3 1.05 -10.71 -0.72
N ALA A 4 0.39 -9.69 -0.16
CA ALA A 4 -0.01 -8.50 -0.90
C ALA A 4 1.22 -7.69 -1.36
N ALA A 5 2.27 -7.63 -0.53
CA ALA A 5 3.53 -6.98 -0.88
C ALA A 5 4.23 -7.70 -2.05
N VAL A 6 4.30 -9.03 -2.02
CA VAL A 6 4.87 -9.83 -3.13
C VAL A 6 4.02 -9.66 -4.39
N ALA A 7 2.69 -9.72 -4.27
CA ALA A 7 1.76 -9.52 -5.37
C ALA A 7 1.96 -8.15 -6.04
N VAL A 8 2.07 -7.08 -5.25
CA VAL A 8 2.39 -5.74 -5.73
C VAL A 8 3.76 -5.68 -6.38
N LEU A 9 4.79 -6.30 -5.79
CA LEU A 9 6.17 -6.29 -6.28
C LEU A 9 6.31 -6.91 -7.67
N ILE A 10 5.70 -8.06 -7.90
CA ILE A 10 5.75 -8.75 -9.20
C ILE A 10 4.71 -8.22 -10.20
N GLY A 11 3.84 -7.32 -9.75
CA GLY A 11 2.79 -6.77 -10.59
C GLY A 11 1.64 -7.74 -10.87
N PHE A 12 1.33 -8.63 -9.92
CA PHE A 12 0.21 -9.56 -9.97
C PHE A 12 -0.92 -9.06 -9.06
N GLN A 13 -2.10 -8.81 -9.61
CA GLN A 13 -3.23 -8.21 -8.88
C GLN A 13 -2.86 -6.91 -8.15
N THR A 14 -2.03 -6.05 -8.76
CA THR A 14 -1.46 -4.85 -8.09
C THR A 14 -2.51 -3.94 -7.48
N ARG A 15 -3.67 -3.75 -8.12
CA ARG A 15 -4.73 -2.89 -7.58
C ARG A 15 -5.29 -3.45 -6.27
N ILE A 16 -5.58 -4.76 -6.22
CA ILE A 16 -6.10 -5.41 -5.02
C ILE A 16 -5.03 -5.42 -3.93
N GLY A 17 -3.79 -5.83 -4.27
CA GLY A 17 -2.68 -5.85 -3.31
C GLY A 17 -2.39 -4.47 -2.72
N ALA A 18 -2.40 -3.42 -3.55
CA ALA A 18 -2.19 -2.05 -3.10
C ALA A 18 -3.33 -1.55 -2.21
N LEU A 19 -4.60 -1.86 -2.52
CA LEU A 19 -5.73 -1.52 -1.64
C LEU A 19 -5.63 -2.21 -0.28
N LEU A 20 -5.28 -3.50 -0.26
CA LEU A 20 -5.11 -4.25 1.00
C LEU A 20 -3.99 -3.67 1.86
N LEU A 21 -2.86 -3.29 1.25
CA LEU A 21 -1.75 -2.67 1.96
C LEU A 21 -2.08 -1.24 2.43
N ALA A 22 -2.77 -0.45 1.62
CA ALA A 22 -3.24 0.88 2.03
C ALA A 22 -4.19 0.79 3.23
N ALA A 23 -5.18 -0.11 3.16
CA ALA A 23 -6.11 -0.36 4.26
C ALA A 23 -5.38 -0.82 5.52
N PHE A 24 -4.42 -1.74 5.39
CA PHE A 24 -3.59 -2.18 6.51
C PHE A 24 -2.83 -1.02 7.16
N CYS A 25 -2.16 -0.17 6.38
CA CYS A 25 -1.46 1.01 6.90
C CYS A 25 -2.40 2.01 7.59
N LEU A 26 -3.60 2.24 7.06
CA LEU A 26 -4.57 3.12 7.72
C LEU A 26 -5.08 2.54 9.05
N ILE A 27 -5.37 1.24 9.07
CA ILE A 27 -5.77 0.54 10.29
C ILE A 27 -4.63 0.62 11.32
N THR A 28 -3.39 0.35 10.93
CA THR A 28 -2.26 0.42 11.88
C THR A 28 -2.03 1.84 12.41
N ALA A 29 -2.14 2.86 11.55
CA ALA A 29 -2.04 4.25 11.97
C ALA A 29 -3.09 4.61 13.03
N VAL A 30 -4.35 4.30 12.77
CA VAL A 30 -5.48 4.69 13.65
C VAL A 30 -5.54 3.88 14.94
N PHE A 31 -5.24 2.57 14.90
CA PHE A 31 -5.39 1.71 16.08
C PHE A 31 -4.15 1.70 16.99
N PHE A 32 -2.95 1.97 16.46
CA PHE A 32 -1.70 1.83 17.22
C PHE A 32 -0.87 3.11 17.33
N HIS A 33 -1.22 4.18 16.59
CA HIS A 33 -0.44 5.42 16.54
C HIS A 33 -1.31 6.69 16.65
N ALA A 34 -2.43 6.61 17.37
CA ALA A 34 -3.38 7.72 17.49
C ALA A 34 -3.15 8.63 18.71
N ASN A 35 -2.07 8.43 19.48
CA ASN A 35 -1.70 9.37 20.54
C ASN A 35 -0.93 10.56 19.98
N PHE A 36 -1.66 11.56 19.48
CA PHE A 36 -1.06 12.75 18.87
C PHE A 36 -0.33 13.69 19.85
N GLY A 37 -0.40 13.43 21.16
CA GLY A 37 0.40 14.14 22.16
C GLY A 37 1.84 13.61 22.26
N ASP A 38 2.11 12.41 21.74
CA ASP A 38 3.44 11.81 21.69
C ASP A 38 4.04 12.01 20.28
N GLN A 39 5.23 12.63 20.23
CA GLN A 39 5.90 12.94 18.98
C GLN A 39 6.27 11.68 18.18
N MET A 40 6.67 10.60 18.85
CA MET A 40 7.04 9.34 18.19
C MET A 40 5.81 8.68 17.58
N GLU A 41 4.67 8.70 18.28
CA GLU A 41 3.41 8.20 17.70
C GLU A 41 2.95 9.04 16.51
N MET A 42 3.04 10.37 16.60
CA MET A 42 2.71 11.23 15.45
C MET A 42 3.59 10.93 14.23
N VAL A 43 4.89 10.67 14.43
CA VAL A 43 5.80 10.25 13.35
C VAL A 43 5.37 8.90 12.76
N MET A 44 5.03 7.92 13.60
CA MET A 44 4.60 6.60 13.13
C MET A 44 3.24 6.64 12.42
N PHE A 45 2.31 7.47 12.89
CA PHE A 45 1.04 7.73 12.23
C PHE A 45 1.28 8.30 10.83
N MET A 46 2.05 9.38 10.74
CA MET A 46 2.34 10.04 9.47
C MET A 46 3.11 9.14 8.51
N LYS A 47 4.00 8.28 9.03
CA LYS A 47 4.67 7.25 8.23
C LYS A 47 3.64 6.32 7.58
N ASN A 48 2.76 5.71 8.37
CA ASN A 48 1.75 4.78 7.85
C ASN A 48 0.74 5.47 6.93
N PHE A 49 0.31 6.69 7.26
CA PHE A 49 -0.59 7.48 6.43
C PHE A 49 0.03 7.82 5.06
N THR A 50 1.30 8.22 5.03
CA THR A 50 2.05 8.50 3.80
C THR A 50 2.22 7.24 2.95
N ILE A 51 2.56 6.10 3.57
CA ILE A 51 2.68 4.81 2.87
C ILE A 51 1.34 4.38 2.29
N ALA A 52 0.23 4.55 3.02
CA ALA A 52 -1.11 4.29 2.49
C ALA A 52 -1.41 5.14 1.25
N GLY A 53 -1.05 6.44 1.28
CA GLY A 53 -1.16 7.32 0.13
C GLY A 53 -0.35 6.82 -1.09
N GLY A 54 0.88 6.34 -0.86
CA GLY A 54 1.71 5.73 -1.90
C GLY A 54 1.07 4.50 -2.54
N PHE A 55 0.46 3.61 -1.73
CA PHE A 55 -0.27 2.46 -2.26
C PHE A 55 -1.56 2.85 -3.00
N LEU A 56 -2.29 3.87 -2.54
CA LEU A 56 -3.46 4.38 -3.27
C LEU A 56 -3.06 4.98 -4.62
N ALA A 57 -1.96 5.73 -4.68
CA ALA A 57 -1.40 6.24 -5.93
C ALA A 57 -1.01 5.09 -6.88
N LEU A 58 -0.39 4.02 -6.35
CA LEU A 58 -0.08 2.81 -7.12
C LEU A 58 -1.34 2.09 -7.60
N CYS A 59 -2.38 2.01 -6.77
CA CYS A 59 -3.67 1.44 -7.16
C CYS A 59 -4.32 2.24 -8.31
N ALA A 60 -4.19 3.57 -8.30
CA ALA A 60 -4.69 4.43 -9.37
C ALA A 60 -3.89 4.23 -10.68
N ALA A 61 -2.55 4.25 -10.58
CA ALA A 61 -1.64 4.09 -11.71
C ALA A 61 -1.71 2.69 -12.35
N GLY A 62 -1.88 1.65 -11.53
CA GLY A 62 -1.91 0.26 -11.98
C GLY A 62 -0.53 -0.40 -12.09
N PRO A 63 -0.46 -1.65 -12.57
CA PRO A 63 0.72 -2.51 -12.47
C PRO A 63 1.89 -2.17 -13.41
N GLY A 64 1.70 -1.32 -14.42
CA GLY A 64 2.74 -0.96 -15.41
C GLY A 64 3.05 -2.07 -16.43
N SER A 65 3.83 -1.78 -17.47
CA SER A 65 4.04 -2.69 -18.62
C SER A 65 4.93 -3.91 -18.32
N LEU A 66 5.84 -3.82 -17.36
CA LEU A 66 6.73 -4.92 -16.99
C LEU A 66 6.07 -5.96 -16.07
N SER A 67 4.88 -5.67 -15.54
CA SER A 67 4.15 -6.52 -14.60
C SER A 67 3.65 -7.83 -15.19
N VAL A 68 3.39 -8.81 -14.33
CA VAL A 68 2.72 -10.06 -14.71
C VAL A 68 1.35 -9.79 -15.33
N ASP A 69 0.55 -8.91 -14.73
CA ASP A 69 -0.78 -8.55 -15.26
C ASP A 69 -0.68 -7.82 -16.60
N GLY A 70 0.29 -6.90 -16.76
CA GLY A 70 0.51 -6.15 -17.99
C GLY A 70 0.98 -7.02 -19.15
N ARG A 71 1.86 -8.00 -18.88
CA ARG A 71 2.30 -8.98 -19.89
C ARG A 71 1.18 -9.93 -20.31
N ARG A 72 0.27 -10.30 -19.41
CA ARG A 72 -0.91 -11.13 -19.73
C ARG A 72 -1.94 -10.38 -20.57
N ALA A 73 -2.06 -9.07 -20.42
CA ALA A 73 -2.96 -8.24 -21.22
C ALA A 73 -2.40 -7.92 -22.63
N ALA A 74 -1.09 -8.06 -22.83
CA ALA A 74 -0.41 -7.81 -24.10
C ALA A 74 -0.20 -9.06 -24.97
N ALA A 75 -0.48 -10.26 -24.43
CA ALA A 75 -0.41 -11.55 -25.11
C ALA A 75 -1.81 -11.99 -25.58
#